data_AF-A0A9E8D9W4-F1
#
_entry.id   AF-A0A9E8D9W4-F1
#
_cell.length_a   1.000
_cell.length_b   1.000
_cell.length_c   1.000
_cell.angle_alpha   90.00
_cell.angle_beta   90.00
_cell.angle_gamma   90.00
#
_symmetry.space_group_name_H-M   'P 1'
#
loop_
_entity.id
_entity.type
_entity.pdbx_description
1 polymer ?
#
loop_
_entity_poly.entity_id
_entity_poly.type
_entity_poly.pdbx_seq_one_letter_code
_entity_poly.pdbx_strand_id
1 'polypeptide(L)' 'MDRVFAWDHHHSQIVYRIPGHRYADGREDSDLSPVWLPAKESDLPEGVTIEDLRKVSVKD' A
#
# COMPACT_ATOMS: atom_id res chain seq x y z
N MET A 1 -4.26 10.08 -9.25
CA MET A 1 -3.37 8.91 -9.09
C MET A 1 -4.13 7.91 -8.25
N ASP A 2 -4.19 6.66 -8.70
CA ASP A 2 -4.96 5.63 -8.01
C ASP A 2 -4.12 4.98 -6.92
N ARG A 3 -4.77 4.68 -5.79
CA ARG A 3 -4.14 3.94 -4.69
C ARG A 3 -4.07 2.48 -5.06
N VAL A 4 -2.90 1.88 -4.91
CA VAL A 4 -2.69 0.44 -5.05
C VAL A 4 -2.65 -0.15 -3.65
N PHE A 5 -3.64 -0.98 -3.32
CA PHE A 5 -3.73 -1.66 -2.03
C PHE A 5 -3.00 -3.01 -2.04
N ALA A 6 -2.43 -3.38 -0.90
CA ALA A 6 -1.76 -4.65 -0.68
C ALA A 6 -1.91 -5.09 0.78
N TRP A 7 -1.69 -6.38 1.03
CA TRP A 7 -1.64 -6.93 2.38
C TRP A 7 -0.18 -7.10 2.80
N ASP A 8 0.22 -6.36 3.82
CA ASP A 8 1.51 -6.53 4.48
C ASP A 8 1.41 -7.71 5.44
N HIS A 9 1.91 -8.87 5.00
CA HIS A 9 1.82 -10.11 5.79
C HIS A 9 2.80 -10.14 6.96
N HIS A 10 3.82 -9.29 6.96
CA HIS A 10 4.80 -9.24 8.05
C HIS A 10 4.18 -8.59 9.29
N HIS A 11 3.47 -7.48 9.09
CA HIS A 11 2.80 -6.74 10.17
C HIS A 11 1.31 -7.03 10.28
N SER A 12 0.77 -7.90 9.42
CA SER A 12 -0.65 -8.25 9.34
C SER A 12 -1.56 -7.03 9.26
N GLN A 13 -1.31 -6.18 8.25
CA GLN A 13 -2.07 -4.94 8.03
C GLN A 13 -2.29 -4.64 6.54
N ILE A 14 -3.31 -3.84 6.24
CA ILE A 14 -3.53 -3.31 4.90
C ILE A 14 -2.60 -2.12 4.70
N VAL A 15 -1.96 -2.08 3.54
CA VAL A 15 -1.16 -0.93 3.11
C VAL A 15 -1.59 -0.48 1.72
N TYR A 16 -1.31 0.76 1.39
CA TYR A 16 -1.46 1.28 0.05
C TYR A 16 -0.22 2.06 -0.38
N ARG A 17 -0.02 2.14 -1.70
CA ARG A 17 0.95 3.05 -2.31
C ARG A 17 0.31 3.85 -3.42
N ILE A 18 0.96 4.93 -3.83
CA ILE A 18 0.53 5.79 -4.92
C ILE A 18 1.67 5.85 -5.95
N PRO A 19 1.65 5.03 -7.02
CA PRO A 19 2.69 5.00 -8.05
C PRO A 19 3.07 6.37 -8.59
N GLY A 20 4.36 6.70 -8.51
CA GLY A 20 4.93 7.97 -8.99
C GLY A 20 4.61 9.18 -8.09
N HIS A 21 4.02 8.98 -6.91
CA HIS A 21 3.74 10.06 -5.99
C HIS A 21 5.00 10.49 -5.24
N ARG A 22 5.24 11.80 -5.22
CA ARG A 22 6.29 12.42 -4.41
C ARG A 22 5.69 12.96 -3.11
N TYR A 23 6.10 12.38 -2.00
CA TYR A 23 5.64 12.75 -0.67
C TYR A 23 6.38 13.99 -0.16
N ALA A 24 5.78 14.67 0.81
CA ALA A 24 6.32 15.90 1.40
C ALA A 24 7.66 15.68 2.14
N ASP A 25 7.95 14.44 2.55
CA ASP A 25 9.22 14.04 3.17
C ASP A 25 10.35 13.82 2.15
N GLY A 26 10.08 14.04 0.85
CA GLY A 26 11.03 13.90 -0.23
C GLY A 26 11.11 12.49 -0.82
N ARG A 27 10.43 11.50 -0.24
CA ARG A 27 10.35 10.15 -0.83
C ARG A 27 9.48 10.16 -2.07
N GLU A 28 9.85 9.34 -3.05
CA GLU A 28 9.08 9.12 -4.27
C GLU A 28 8.73 7.64 -4.37
N ASP A 29 7.44 7.34 -4.55
CA ASP A 29 6.99 5.98 -4.75
C ASP A 29 7.38 5.47 -6.14
N SER A 30 8.21 4.43 -6.18
CA SER A 30 8.65 3.78 -7.41
C SER A 30 8.68 2.26 -7.24
N ASP A 31 8.74 1.49 -8.33
CA ASP A 31 8.78 0.03 -8.23
C ASP A 31 10.06 -0.51 -7.59
N LEU A 32 11.15 0.25 -7.63
CA LEU A 32 12.41 -0.07 -6.97
C LEU A 32 12.43 0.36 -5.50
N SER A 33 11.62 1.34 -5.12
CA SER A 33 11.53 1.88 -3.77
C SER A 33 10.07 2.22 -3.47
N PRO A 34 9.22 1.19 -3.27
CA PRO A 34 7.81 1.41 -3.01
C PRO A 34 7.62 2.01 -1.61
N VAL A 35 6.77 3.02 -1.52
CA VAL A 35 6.39 3.69 -0.28
C VAL A 35 5.00 3.21 0.10
N TRP A 36 4.97 2.21 0.99
CA TRP A 36 3.75 1.67 1.56
C TRP A 36 3.31 2.49 2.77
N LEU A 37 2.03 2.87 2.79
CA LEU A 37 1.40 3.60 3.89
C LEU A 37 0.28 2.74 4.49
N PRO A 38 0.08 2.76 5.82
CA PRO A 38 -1.02 2.05 6.45
C PRO A 38 -2.39 2.47 5.91
N ALA A 39 -3.26 1.49 5.69
CA ALA A 39 -4.66 1.67 5.32
C ALA A 39 -5.56 0.81 6.22
N LYS A 40 -6.86 1.11 6.20
CA LYS A 40 -7.90 0.34 6.88
C LYS A 40 -8.73 -0.44 5.86
N GLU A 41 -9.46 -1.45 6.33
CA GLU A 41 -10.42 -2.18 5.49
C GLU A 41 -11.47 -1.25 4.89
N SER A 42 -11.89 -0.22 5.62
CA SER A 42 -12.84 0.79 5.14
C SER A 42 -12.30 1.66 3.99
N ASP A 43 -10.98 1.66 3.75
CA ASP A 43 -10.36 2.38 2.64
C ASP A 43 -10.36 1.56 1.34
N LEU A 44 -10.64 0.25 1.42
CA LEU A 44 -10.66 -0.63 0.26
C LEU A 44 -11.81 -0.28 -0.68
N PRO A 45 -11.64 -0.49 -2.00
CA PRO A 45 -12.75 -0.39 -2.95
C PRO A 45 -13.89 -1.33 -2.59
N GLU A 46 -15.12 -0.96 -2.95
CA GLU A 46 -16.29 -1.79 -2.70
C GLU A 46 -16.13 -3.19 -3.30
N GLY A 47 -16.40 -4.22 -2.49
CA GLY A 47 -16.28 -5.62 -2.90
C GLY A 47 -14.85 -6.19 -2.88
N VAL A 48 -13.83 -5.39 -2.52
CA VAL A 48 -12.46 -5.88 -2.33
C VAL A 48 -12.26 -6.26 -0.87
N THR A 49 -11.74 -7.46 -0.65
CA THR A 49 -11.39 -7.96 0.69
C THR A 49 -9.87 -8.14 0.83
N ILE A 50 -9.40 -8.40 2.06
CA ILE A 50 -7.98 -8.70 2.30
C ILE A 50 -7.49 -9.89 1.47
N GLU A 51 -8.36 -10.87 1.21
CA GLU A 51 -8.02 -12.08 0.47
C GLU A 51 -7.70 -11.79 -1.01
N ASP A 52 -8.26 -10.71 -1.56
CA ASP A 52 -8.02 -10.23 -2.91
C ASP A 52 -6.69 -9.44 -3.04
N LEU A 53 -6.10 -9.04 -1.90
CA LEU A 53 -4.91 -8.19 -1.89
C LEU A 53 -3.64 -8.98 -2.16
N ARG A 54 -2.78 -8.41 -3.01
CA ARG A 54 -1.42 -8.92 -3.21
C ARG A 54 -0.65 -8.86 -1.88
N LYS A 55 -0.02 -9.98 -1.51
CA LYS A 55 0.86 -10.05 -0.35
C LYS A 55 2.19 -9.33 -0.63
N VAL A 56 2.61 -8.48 0.30
CA VAL A 56 3.89 -7.76 0.26
C VAL A 56 4.59 -7.87 1.61
N SER A 57 5.91 -7.69 1.62
CA SER A 57 6.70 -7.55 2.85
C SER A 57 7.16 -6.10 2.94
N VAL A 58 6.53 -5.32 3.82
CA VAL A 58 6.98 -3.95 4.10
C VAL A 58 8.11 -4.03 5.11
N LYS A 59 9.23 -3.37 4.81
CA LYS A 59 10.35 -3.23 5.76
C LYS A 59 10.03 -2.06 6.70
N ASP A 60 10.40 -2.22 7.98
CA ASP A 60 10.35 -1.15 8.98
C ASP A 60 11.19 0.08 8.59
#